data_AF-A0A8T7JGL4-F1
#
_entry.id   AF-A0A8T7JGL4-F1
#
_cell.length_a   1.000
_cell.length_b   1.000
_cell.length_c   1.000
_cell.angle_alpha   90.00
_cell.angle_beta   90.00
_cell.angle_gamma   90.00
#
_symmetry.space_group_name_H-M   'P 1'
#
loop_
_entity.id
_entity.type
_entity.pdbx_description
1 polymer ?
#
loop_
_entity_poly.entity_id
_entity_poly.type
_entity_poly.pdbx_seq_one_letter_code
_entity_poly.pdbx_strand_id
1 'polypeptide(L)'
;MRKLPLVLMLLVLVAPFAVSLVLLDNKQSIGDKARGEWLDRTYYVDVNKDNSWQLLWREQDCLPNCESWVNLMQRVKMALGKNQDKLQLASTNLEPLANLQSGLFIANPKGLVLLSYQASEDGAYNLLKDLKVLLKHNGN
;
A
#
# COMPACT_ATOMS: atom_id res chain seq x y z
N MET A 1 44.03 22.95 30.02
CA MET A 1 42.60 23.32 30.22
C MET A 1 42.00 24.21 29.12
N ARG A 2 42.73 24.63 28.06
CA ARG A 2 42.23 25.58 27.03
C ARG A 2 41.41 24.96 25.88
N LYS A 3 41.45 23.62 25.72
CA LYS A 3 40.71 22.89 24.66
C LYS A 3 39.33 22.40 25.09
N LEU A 4 39.04 22.40 26.39
CA LEU A 4 37.75 21.99 26.96
C LEU A 4 36.55 22.79 26.42
N PRO A 5 36.58 24.15 26.34
CA PRO A 5 35.45 24.89 25.78
C PRO A 5 35.25 24.61 24.29
N LEU A 6 36.33 24.31 23.56
CA LEU A 6 36.30 24.04 22.13
C LEU A 6 35.67 22.67 21.83
N VAL A 7 35.95 21.66 22.66
CA VAL A 7 35.30 20.35 22.59
C VAL A 7 33.82 20.44 22.96
N LEU A 8 33.47 21.24 23.98
CA LEU A 8 32.07 21.48 24.36
C LEU A 8 31.27 22.14 23.22
N MET A 9 31.85 23.15 22.57
CA MET A 9 31.20 23.84 21.46
C MET A 9 31.00 22.92 20.25
N LEU A 10 31.97 22.06 19.95
CA LEU A 10 31.85 21.03 18.92
C LEU A 10 30.76 20.00 19.25
N LEU A 11 30.69 19.55 20.50
CA LEU A 11 29.66 18.61 20.96
C LEU A 11 28.25 19.18 20.81
N VAL A 12 28.05 20.45 21.17
CA VAL A 12 26.76 21.15 21.00
C VAL A 12 26.38 21.26 19.52
N LEU A 13 27.37 21.48 18.64
CA LEU A 13 27.12 21.58 17.20
C LEU A 13 26.74 20.22 16.58
N VAL A 14 27.39 19.14 17.00
CA VAL A 14 27.21 17.80 16.40
C VAL A 14 26.05 17.02 17.02
N ALA A 15 25.70 17.31 18.28
CA ALA A 15 24.60 16.66 19.00
C ALA A 15 23.25 16.63 18.24
N PRO A 16 22.73 17.74 17.69
CA PRO A 16 21.45 17.69 16.96
C PRO A 16 21.51 16.82 15.71
N PHE A 17 22.66 16.74 15.03
CA PHE A 17 22.83 15.87 13.85
C PHE A 17 22.90 14.40 14.25
N ALA A 18 23.65 14.07 15.31
CA ALA A 18 23.71 12.72 15.84
C ALA A 18 22.33 12.22 16.31
N VAL A 19 21.59 13.07 17.03
CA VAL A 19 20.20 12.78 17.45
C VAL A 19 19.29 12.60 16.24
N SER A 20 19.41 13.44 15.22
CA SER A 20 18.61 13.31 13.99
C SER A 20 18.91 12.01 13.26
N LEU A 21 20.18 11.60 13.15
CA LEU A 21 20.56 10.33 12.54
C LEU A 21 19.98 9.14 13.30
N VAL A 22 20.05 9.14 14.63
CA VAL A 22 19.47 8.06 15.47
C VAL A 22 17.94 8.01 15.33
N LEU A 23 17.27 9.16 15.26
CA LEU A 23 15.83 9.22 15.05
C LEU A 23 15.42 8.76 13.65
N LEU A 24 16.21 9.10 12.62
CA LEU A 24 15.96 8.72 11.23
C LEU A 24 16.27 7.24 10.95
N ASP A 25 17.22 6.64 11.68
CA ASP A 25 17.51 5.21 11.59
C ASP A 25 16.32 4.36 12.09
N ASN A 26 15.53 4.90 13.02
CA ASN A 26 14.26 4.32 13.44
C ASN A 26 13.10 4.66 12.46
N LYS A 27 13.38 4.70 11.15
CA LYS A 27 12.40 4.99 10.08
C LYS A 27 11.19 4.04 10.09
N GLN A 28 11.35 2.85 10.68
CA GLN A 28 10.27 1.88 10.89
C GLN A 28 9.19 2.36 11.88
N SER A 29 9.45 3.37 12.73
CA SER A 29 8.51 3.81 13.77
C SER A 29 7.66 5.03 13.40
N ILE A 30 7.87 5.67 12.24
CA ILE A 30 6.84 6.56 11.66
C ILE A 30 5.80 5.63 11.02
N GLY A 31 5.05 4.95 11.89
CA GLY A 31 4.22 3.81 11.56
C GLY A 31 3.23 4.15 10.46
N ASP A 32 3.53 3.66 9.28
CA ASP A 32 2.54 3.59 8.23
C ASP A 32 1.35 2.75 8.72
N LYS A 33 0.15 3.31 8.57
CA LYS A 33 -1.09 2.65 8.97
C LYS A 33 -1.61 1.69 7.89
N ALA A 34 -0.95 1.64 6.73
CA ALA A 34 -1.26 0.66 5.71
C ALA A 34 -1.02 -0.75 6.26
N ARG A 35 -1.93 -1.66 5.92
CA ARG A 35 -1.84 -3.07 6.27
C ARG A 35 -1.35 -3.91 5.10
N GLY A 36 -1.41 -3.33 3.89
CA GLY A 36 -0.72 -3.85 2.71
C GLY A 36 0.72 -3.38 2.64
N GLU A 37 1.44 -3.90 1.65
CA GLU A 37 2.81 -3.51 1.37
C GLU A 37 2.83 -2.39 0.33
N TRP A 38 3.66 -1.36 0.56
CA TRP A 38 3.92 -0.36 -0.47
C TRP A 38 4.79 -0.93 -1.56
N LEU A 39 4.51 -0.51 -2.79
CA LEU A 39 5.31 -0.85 -3.94
C LEU A 39 6.59 0.02 -3.97
N ASP A 40 7.75 -0.59 -4.20
CA ASP A 40 9.04 0.11 -4.28
C ASP A 40 9.13 1.10 -5.46
N ARG A 41 8.25 0.91 -6.45
CA ARG A 41 8.16 1.75 -7.65
C ARG A 41 6.71 2.10 -7.93
N THR A 42 6.52 3.17 -8.69
CA THR A 42 5.19 3.59 -9.13
C THR A 42 4.78 2.83 -10.38
N TYR A 43 3.56 2.31 -10.38
CA TYR A 43 2.98 1.57 -11.50
C TYR A 43 1.60 2.15 -11.82
N TYR A 44 1.24 2.16 -13.11
CA TYR A 44 -0.04 2.65 -13.58
C TYR A 44 -0.76 1.58 -14.40
N VAL A 45 -2.05 1.39 -14.13
CA VAL A 45 -2.99 0.60 -14.92
C VAL A 45 -3.92 1.50 -15.74
N ASP A 46 -4.58 0.90 -16.73
CA ASP A 46 -5.61 1.56 -17.50
C ASP A 46 -6.73 2.09 -16.60
N VAL A 47 -7.04 3.36 -16.78
CA VAL A 47 -8.10 4.02 -16.03
C VAL A 47 -9.46 3.48 -16.49
N ASN A 48 -10.31 3.19 -15.52
CA ASN A 48 -11.66 2.75 -15.79
C ASN A 48 -12.58 3.96 -16.11
N LYS A 49 -13.58 3.76 -16.97
CA LYS A 49 -14.49 4.81 -17.47
C LYS A 49 -15.24 5.53 -16.36
N ASP A 50 -15.50 4.84 -15.24
CA ASP A 50 -16.25 5.38 -14.12
C ASP A 50 -15.37 6.12 -13.10
N ASN A 51 -14.05 6.26 -13.35
CA ASN A 51 -13.08 6.81 -12.40
C ASN A 51 -13.20 6.17 -11.00
N SER A 52 -13.53 4.88 -10.96
CA SER A 52 -13.64 4.12 -9.73
C SER A 52 -12.26 3.65 -9.26
N TRP A 53 -12.14 3.35 -7.96
CA TRP A 53 -11.01 2.56 -7.48
C TRP A 53 -11.03 1.17 -8.12
N GLN A 54 -9.87 0.55 -8.25
CA GLN A 54 -9.74 -0.78 -8.83
C GLN A 54 -9.05 -1.72 -7.84
N LEU A 55 -9.64 -2.89 -7.62
CA LEU A 55 -9.00 -4.04 -7.00
C LEU A 55 -8.52 -4.96 -8.13
N LEU A 56 -7.20 -5.05 -8.24
CA LEU A 56 -6.50 -5.74 -9.31
C LEU A 56 -6.05 -7.11 -8.85
N TRP A 57 -6.15 -8.10 -9.73
CA TRP A 57 -5.52 -9.40 -9.56
C TRP A 57 -4.78 -9.78 -10.84
N ARG A 58 -3.83 -10.71 -10.72
CA ARG A 58 -3.10 -11.28 -11.85
C ARG A 58 -3.73 -12.61 -12.25
N GLU A 59 -3.95 -12.83 -13.54
CA GLU A 59 -4.61 -14.06 -14.01
C GLU A 59 -3.77 -15.30 -13.72
N GLN A 60 -2.44 -15.18 -13.75
CA GLN A 60 -1.53 -16.29 -13.45
C GLN A 60 -1.60 -16.76 -12.00
N ASP A 61 -1.89 -15.88 -11.03
CA ASP A 61 -1.87 -16.28 -9.62
C ASP A 61 -3.14 -17.02 -9.20
N CYS A 62 -4.24 -16.76 -9.91
CA CYS A 62 -5.50 -17.38 -9.58
C CYS A 62 -5.52 -18.85 -10.02
N LEU A 63 -4.71 -19.25 -11.00
CA LEU A 63 -4.67 -20.63 -11.48
C LEU A 63 -3.99 -21.56 -10.44
N PRO A 64 -4.59 -22.72 -10.09
CA PRO A 64 -5.81 -23.32 -10.66
C PRO A 64 -7.12 -22.92 -9.98
N ASN A 65 -7.09 -22.19 -8.86
CA ASN A 65 -8.25 -21.92 -8.00
C ASN A 65 -8.82 -20.49 -8.15
N CYS A 66 -9.15 -20.09 -9.38
CA CYS A 66 -9.62 -18.73 -9.65
C CYS A 66 -10.98 -18.44 -9.03
N GLU A 67 -11.84 -19.46 -8.85
CA GLU A 67 -13.14 -19.30 -8.21
C GLU A 67 -13.01 -18.81 -6.76
N SER A 68 -12.10 -19.41 -5.98
CA SER A 68 -11.83 -18.98 -4.60
C SER A 68 -11.37 -17.52 -4.52
N TRP A 69 -10.48 -17.12 -5.43
CA TRP A 69 -9.97 -15.75 -5.52
C TRP A 69 -11.06 -14.74 -5.87
N VAL A 70 -11.87 -15.04 -6.88
CA VAL A 70 -13.00 -14.20 -7.26
C VAL A 70 -14.00 -14.10 -6.10
N ASN A 71 -14.31 -15.20 -5.44
CA ASN A 71 -15.20 -15.21 -4.28
C ASN A 71 -14.64 -14.39 -3.10
N LEU A 72 -13.33 -14.43 -2.85
CA LEU A 72 -12.67 -13.57 -1.86
C LEU A 72 -12.83 -12.09 -2.21
N MET A 73 -12.53 -11.69 -3.45
CA MET A 73 -12.66 -10.30 -3.90
C MET A 73 -14.11 -9.81 -3.89
N GLN A 74 -15.06 -10.66 -4.26
CA GLN A 74 -16.49 -10.34 -4.19
C GLN A 74 -16.94 -10.14 -2.73
N ARG A 75 -16.49 -10.99 -1.80
CA ARG A 75 -16.76 -10.81 -0.36
C ARG A 75 -16.19 -9.48 0.16
N VAL A 76 -14.96 -9.13 -0.24
CA VAL A 76 -14.36 -7.82 0.09
C VAL A 76 -15.22 -6.68 -0.46
N LYS A 77 -15.61 -6.75 -1.73
CA LYS A 77 -16.45 -5.72 -2.38
C LYS A 77 -17.78 -5.55 -1.65
N MET A 78 -18.49 -6.64 -1.35
CA MET A 78 -19.75 -6.60 -0.60
C MET A 78 -19.56 -6.03 0.82
N ALA A 79 -18.47 -6.36 1.51
CA ALA A 79 -18.18 -5.89 2.85
C ALA A 79 -17.86 -4.37 2.94
N LEU A 80 -17.70 -3.69 1.80
CA LEU A 80 -17.63 -2.23 1.71
C LEU A 80 -19.00 -1.55 1.86
N GLY A 81 -20.11 -2.30 1.72
CA GLY A 81 -21.46 -1.78 1.87
C GLY A 81 -21.74 -0.64 0.92
N LYS A 82 -22.06 0.56 1.44
CA LYS A 82 -22.40 1.75 0.64
C LYS A 82 -21.31 2.20 -0.34
N ASN A 83 -20.06 1.79 -0.12
CA ASN A 83 -18.93 2.14 -0.97
C ASN A 83 -18.58 1.06 -2.01
N GLN A 84 -19.35 -0.02 -2.11
CA GLN A 84 -19.06 -1.12 -3.05
C GLN A 84 -19.01 -0.66 -4.51
N ASP A 85 -19.85 0.31 -4.90
CA ASP A 85 -19.93 0.82 -6.28
C ASP A 85 -18.74 1.68 -6.65
N LYS A 86 -17.99 2.17 -5.65
CA LYS A 86 -16.74 2.92 -5.86
C LYS A 86 -15.54 2.02 -6.16
N LEU A 87 -15.71 0.70 -6.06
CA LEU A 87 -14.68 -0.30 -6.32
C LEU A 87 -15.07 -1.21 -7.49
N GLN A 88 -14.18 -1.30 -8.48
CA GLN A 88 -14.28 -2.26 -9.56
C GLN A 88 -13.20 -3.32 -9.47
N LEU A 89 -13.55 -4.53 -9.89
CA LEU A 89 -12.62 -5.65 -9.95
C LEU A 89 -12.10 -5.70 -11.40
N ALA A 90 -10.78 -5.67 -11.59
CA ALA A 90 -10.18 -5.82 -12.92
C ALA A 90 -8.94 -6.74 -12.87
N SER A 91 -8.70 -7.54 -13.92
CA SER A 91 -7.43 -8.24 -14.05
C SER A 91 -6.35 -7.29 -14.57
N THR A 92 -5.09 -7.58 -14.23
CA THR A 92 -3.93 -6.85 -14.77
C THR A 92 -2.89 -7.81 -15.32
N ASN A 93 -2.35 -7.45 -16.48
CA ASN A 93 -1.26 -8.16 -17.16
C ASN A 93 0.03 -7.32 -17.17
N LEU A 94 0.14 -6.34 -16.27
CA LEU A 94 1.34 -5.52 -16.13
C LEU A 94 2.54 -6.39 -15.75
N GLU A 95 3.49 -6.50 -16.69
CA GLU A 95 4.74 -7.26 -16.52
C GLU A 95 5.51 -6.90 -15.24
N PRO A 96 5.63 -5.61 -14.83
CA PRO A 96 6.32 -5.27 -13.59
C PRO A 96 5.62 -5.80 -12.34
N LEU A 97 4.29 -5.94 -12.37
CA LEU A 97 3.53 -6.54 -11.28
C LEU A 97 3.59 -8.05 -11.31
N ALA A 98 3.84 -8.69 -12.46
CA ALA A 98 3.88 -10.15 -12.62
C ALA A 98 4.96 -10.84 -11.78
N ASN A 99 6.01 -10.13 -11.41
CA ASN A 99 7.14 -10.67 -10.62
C ASN A 99 7.00 -10.44 -9.10
N LEU A 100 5.94 -9.75 -8.65
CA LEU A 100 5.72 -9.52 -7.22
C LEU A 100 5.16 -10.78 -6.54
N GLN A 101 5.45 -10.95 -5.24
CA GLN A 101 4.92 -12.11 -4.49
C GLN A 101 3.45 -11.91 -4.08
N SER A 102 2.99 -10.66 -4.00
CA SER A 102 1.62 -10.31 -3.64
C SER A 102 0.64 -10.61 -4.78
N GLY A 103 -0.57 -11.08 -4.45
CA GLY A 103 -1.56 -11.51 -5.45
C GLY A 103 -2.64 -10.49 -5.78
N LEU A 104 -2.87 -9.53 -4.87
CA LEU A 104 -3.91 -8.51 -4.99
C LEU A 104 -3.28 -7.12 -4.90
N PHE A 105 -3.81 -6.17 -5.67
CA PHE A 105 -3.32 -4.80 -5.69
C PHE A 105 -4.49 -3.82 -5.69
N ILE A 106 -4.28 -2.64 -5.14
CA ILE A 106 -5.25 -1.54 -5.26
C ILE A 106 -4.69 -0.44 -6.15
N ALA A 107 -5.52 0.03 -7.08
CA ALA A 107 -5.25 1.21 -7.87
C ALA A 107 -6.30 2.30 -7.61
N ASN A 108 -5.83 3.54 -7.59
CA ASN A 108 -6.69 4.70 -7.42
C ASN A 108 -7.45 5.02 -8.73
N PRO A 109 -8.39 5.99 -8.70
CA PRO A 109 -9.13 6.43 -9.89
C PRO A 109 -8.27 6.91 -11.07
N LYS A 110 -7.01 7.29 -10.84
CA LYS A 110 -6.06 7.72 -11.88
C LYS A 110 -5.19 6.57 -12.39
N GLY A 111 -5.49 5.33 -11.98
CA GLY A 111 -4.74 4.13 -12.36
C GLY A 111 -3.44 3.92 -11.58
N LEU A 112 -3.09 4.76 -10.61
CA LEU A 112 -1.87 4.56 -9.81
C LEU A 112 -2.08 3.40 -8.83
N VAL A 113 -1.22 2.39 -8.93
CA VAL A 113 -1.19 1.25 -8.00
C VAL A 113 -0.48 1.66 -6.72
N LEU A 114 -1.14 1.47 -5.57
CA LEU A 114 -0.66 1.97 -4.27
C LEU A 114 -0.10 0.87 -3.37
N LEU A 115 -0.92 -0.14 -3.09
CA LEU A 115 -0.63 -1.18 -2.10
C LEU A 115 -0.85 -2.55 -2.70
N SER A 116 -0.10 -3.53 -2.19
CA SER A 116 -0.25 -4.93 -2.51
C SER A 116 -0.62 -5.76 -1.28
N TYR A 117 -1.31 -6.87 -1.52
CA TYR A 117 -1.84 -7.76 -0.48
C TYR A 117 -1.67 -9.22 -0.89
N GLN A 118 -1.56 -10.08 0.12
CA GLN A 118 -1.64 -11.53 -0.10
C GLN A 118 -3.08 -11.92 -0.47
N ALA A 119 -3.21 -12.91 -1.36
CA ALA A 119 -4.51 -13.50 -1.71
C ALA A 119 -4.92 -14.59 -0.71
N SER A 120 -5.01 -14.19 0.55
CA SER A 120 -5.42 -15.01 1.70
C SER A 120 -6.57 -14.33 2.44
N GLU A 121 -7.23 -15.04 3.37
CA GLU A 121 -8.29 -14.44 4.20
C GLU A 121 -7.76 -13.27 5.05
N ASP A 122 -6.56 -13.41 5.63
CA ASP A 122 -5.91 -12.34 6.39
C ASP A 122 -5.55 -11.14 5.49
N GLY A 123 -5.05 -11.42 4.28
CA GLY A 123 -4.77 -10.40 3.28
C GLY A 123 -6.03 -9.65 2.84
N ALA A 124 -7.13 -10.36 2.61
CA ALA A 124 -8.44 -9.77 2.29
C ALA A 124 -9.00 -8.91 3.43
N TYR A 125 -8.82 -9.34 4.68
CA TYR A 125 -9.22 -8.55 5.84
C TYR A 125 -8.44 -7.24 5.96
N ASN A 126 -7.12 -7.29 5.73
CA ASN A 126 -6.25 -6.12 5.69
C ASN A 126 -6.62 -5.17 4.55
N LEU A 127 -6.82 -5.72 3.35
CA LEU A 127 -7.31 -5.01 2.17
C LEU A 127 -8.63 -4.29 2.46
N LEU A 128 -9.60 -4.97 3.06
CA LEU A 128 -10.90 -4.39 3.40
C LEU A 128 -10.76 -3.21 4.36
N LYS A 129 -9.90 -3.32 5.38
CA LYS A 129 -9.68 -2.23 6.33
C LYS A 129 -9.09 -0.99 5.65
N ASP A 130 -8.10 -1.19 4.79
CA ASP A 130 -7.45 -0.08 4.08
C ASP A 130 -8.41 0.54 3.06
N LEU A 131 -9.16 -0.26 2.28
CA LEU A 131 -10.20 0.23 1.37
C LEU A 131 -11.26 1.07 2.09
N LYS A 132 -11.71 0.68 3.28
CA LYS A 132 -12.66 1.47 4.07
C LYS A 132 -12.13 2.84 4.44
N VAL A 133 -10.84 2.96 4.72
CA VAL A 133 -10.18 4.24 4.99
C VAL A 133 -10.05 5.05 3.71
N LEU A 134 -9.49 4.45 2.64
CA LEU A 134 -9.25 5.13 1.37
C LEU A 134 -10.53 5.66 0.73
N LEU A 135 -11.58 4.84 0.66
CA LEU A 135 -12.86 5.22 0.05
C LEU A 135 -13.66 6.24 0.86
N LYS A 136 -13.39 6.36 2.17
CA LYS A 136 -14.00 7.39 3.02
C LYS A 136 -13.43 8.78 2.73
N HIS A 137 -12.14 8.86 2.42
CA HIS A 137 -11.42 10.13 2.29
C HIS A 137 -11.26 10.60 0.83
N ASN A 138 -11.26 9.69 -0.14
CA ASN A 138 -11.10 9.98 -1.57
C ASN A 138 -12.39 9.67 -2.38
N GLY A 139 -13.55 9.85 -1.75
CA GLY A 139 -14.85 9.47 -2.32
C GLY A 139 -15.58 10.56 -3.11
N ASN A 140 -14.91 11.67 -3.45
CA ASN A 140 -15.46 12.84 -4.15
C ASN A 140 -14.79 13.05 -5.50
#